data_AF-A0A3E1NG81-F1
#
_entry.id   AF-A0A3E1NG81-F1
#
_cell.length_a   1.000
_cell.length_b   1.000
_cell.length_c   1.000
_cell.angle_alpha   90.00
_cell.angle_beta   90.00
_cell.angle_gamma   90.00
#
_symmetry.space_group_name_H-M   'P 1'
#
loop_
_entity.id
_entity.type
_entity.pdbx_description
1 polymer ?
#
loop_
_entity_poly.entity_id
_entity_poly.type
_entity_poly.pdbx_seq_one_letter_code
_entity_poly.pdbx_strand_id
1 'polypeptide(L)' 'MPWYHGNYPPSYKNQPVQLREKAVAIANELLLHGADEGVAIATGLKKAREHFKKQEGENKKSKS' A
#
# COMPACT_ATOMS: atom_id res chain seq x y z
N MET A 1 -1.09 10.07 -11.82
CA MET A 1 -2.20 9.27 -12.38
C MET A 1 -2.83 8.47 -11.25
N PRO A 2 -4.16 8.48 -11.05
CA PRO A 2 -4.77 7.54 -10.11
C PRO A 2 -4.63 6.12 -10.68
N TRP A 3 -3.88 5.24 -10.02
CA TRP A 3 -3.74 3.86 -10.47
C TRP A 3 -5.09 3.15 -10.29
N TYR A 4 -5.69 2.72 -11.41
CA TYR A 4 -6.96 1.98 -11.41
C TYR A 4 -6.73 0.54 -11.87
N HIS A 5 -7.42 -0.39 -11.20
CA HIS A 5 -7.68 -1.78 -11.60
C HIS A 5 -6.58 -2.45 -12.46
N GLY A 6 -5.41 -2.72 -11.87
CA GLY A 6 -4.39 -3.55 -12.51
C GLY A 6 -3.20 -2.80 -13.09
N ASN A 7 -3.31 -1.48 -13.28
CA ASN A 7 -2.19 -0.68 -13.77
C ASN A 7 -1.33 -0.21 -12.59
N TYR A 8 -0.58 -1.16 -12.02
CA TYR A 8 0.26 -0.93 -10.85
C TYR A 8 1.67 -0.48 -11.27
N PRO A 9 2.35 0.36 -10.46
CA PRO A 9 3.77 0.62 -10.67
C PRO A 9 4.55 -0.71 -10.64
N PRO A 10 5.65 -0.82 -11.41
CA PRO A 10 6.42 -2.07 -11.50
C PRO A 10 6.81 -2.64 -10.13
N SER A 11 7.12 -1.75 -9.17
CA SER A 11 7.46 -2.08 -7.78
C SER A 11 6.36 -2.85 -7.03
N TYR A 12 5.09 -2.72 -7.44
CA TYR A 12 3.94 -3.36 -6.79
C TYR A 12 3.58 -4.70 -7.42
N LYS A 13 4.07 -5.01 -8.63
CA LYS A 13 3.72 -6.26 -9.35
C LYS A 13 4.17 -7.52 -8.60
N ASN A 14 5.26 -7.43 -7.83
CA ASN A 14 5.79 -8.53 -7.04
C ASN A 14 5.16 -8.62 -5.63
N GLN A 15 4.13 -7.82 -5.32
CA GLN A 15 3.51 -7.79 -4.00
C GLN A 15 2.15 -8.49 -4.00
N PRO A 16 1.70 -9.00 -2.82
CA PRO A 16 0.37 -9.60 -2.68
C PRO A 16 -0.74 -8.64 -3.12
N VAL A 17 -1.83 -9.19 -3.67
CA VAL A 17 -2.96 -8.40 -4.19
C VAL A 17 -3.52 -7.42 -3.16
N GLN A 18 -3.71 -7.88 -1.93
CA GLN A 18 -4.22 -7.06 -0.82
C GLN A 18 -3.26 -5.91 -0.48
N LEU A 19 -1.94 -6.15 -0.58
CA LEU A 19 -0.92 -5.14 -0.28
C LEU A 19 -0.90 -4.04 -1.33
N ARG A 20 -0.90 -4.41 -2.62
CA ARG A 20 -0.87 -3.45 -3.74
C ARG A 20 -2.15 -2.60 -3.81
N GLU A 21 -3.33 -3.18 -3.55
CA GLU A 21 -4.59 -2.44 -3.53
C GLU A 21 -4.61 -1.39 -2.43
N LYS A 22 -4.16 -1.76 -1.22
CA LYS A 22 -4.03 -0.82 -0.11
C LYS A 22 -2.99 0.26 -0.38
N ALA A 23 -1.85 -0.10 -0.97
CA ALA A 23 -0.79 0.83 -1.32
C ALA A 23 -1.27 1.86 -2.36
N VAL A 24 -2.00 1.42 -3.38
CA VAL A 24 -2.60 2.30 -4.39
C VAL A 24 -3.62 3.26 -3.78
N ALA A 25 -4.48 2.80 -2.87
CA ALA A 25 -5.44 3.69 -2.21
C ALA A 25 -4.74 4.84 -1.48
N ILE A 26 -3.67 4.54 -0.72
CA ILE A 26 -2.88 5.54 0.02
C ILE A 26 -2.11 6.45 -0.94
N ALA A 27 -1.52 5.89 -1.99
CA ALA A 27 -0.75 6.66 -2.96
C ALA A 27 -1.66 7.59 -3.77
N ASN A 28 -2.87 7.15 -4.14
CA ASN A 28 -3.87 7.99 -4.78
C ASN A 28 -4.27 9.18 -3.90
N GLU A 29 -4.46 8.97 -2.59
CA GLU A 29 -4.73 10.06 -1.64
C GLU A 29 -3.57 11.07 -1.61
N LEU A 30 -2.33 10.60 -1.51
CA LEU A 30 -1.15 11.47 -1.53
C LEU A 30 -1.04 12.28 -2.83
N LEU A 31 -1.34 11.67 -3.97
CA LEU A 31 -1.34 12.36 -5.26
C LEU A 31 -2.43 13.44 -5.33
N LEU A 32 -3.61 13.20 -4.75
CA LEU A 32 -4.66 14.21 -4.63
C LEU A 32 -4.22 15.40 -3.78
N HIS A 33 -3.37 15.16 -2.78
CA HIS A 33 -2.75 16.21 -1.97
C HIS A 33 -1.55 16.90 -2.65
N GLY A 34 -1.21 16.54 -3.89
CA GLY A 34 -0.10 17.12 -4.63
C GLY A 34 1.28 16.55 -4.27
N ALA A 35 1.33 15.37 -3.65
CA ALA A 35 2.60 14.68 -3.43
C ALA A 35 3.20 14.18 -4.75
N ASP A 36 4.53 14.12 -4.78
CA ASP A 36 5.25 13.57 -5.92
C ASP A 36 4.93 12.07 -6.13
N GLU A 37 4.90 11.63 -7.38
CA GLU A 37 4.58 10.25 -7.73
C GLU A 37 5.51 9.25 -7.05
N GLY A 38 6.82 9.49 -7.06
CA GLY A 38 7.78 8.60 -6.42
C GLY A 38 7.56 8.50 -4.92
N VAL A 39 7.23 9.63 -4.29
CA VAL A 39 6.95 9.72 -2.85
C VAL A 39 5.65 9.01 -2.51
N ALA A 40 4.59 9.20 -3.31
CA ALA A 40 3.31 8.55 -3.13
C ALA A 40 3.44 7.03 -3.24
N ILE A 41 4.18 6.51 -4.24
CA ILE A 41 4.42 5.07 -4.44
C ILE A 41 5.18 4.48 -3.25
N ALA A 42 6.29 5.11 -2.84
CA ALA A 42 7.11 4.61 -1.73
C ALA A 42 6.33 4.61 -0.40
N THR A 43 5.61 5.71 -0.14
CA THR A 43 4.84 5.90 1.09
C THR A 43 3.63 4.97 1.15
N GLY A 44 2.90 4.83 0.04
CA GLY A 44 1.76 3.92 -0.08
C GLY A 44 2.15 2.49 0.23
N LEU A 45 3.26 2.01 -0.32
CA LEU A 45 3.74 0.66 -0.07
C LEU A 45 4.21 0.47 1.38
N LYS A 46 4.93 1.44 1.94
CA LYS A 46 5.39 1.40 3.33
C LYS A 46 4.21 1.32 4.31
N LYS A 47 3.24 2.22 4.20
CA LYS A 47 2.06 2.23 5.07
C LYS A 47 1.19 0.98 4.89
N ALA A 48 1.05 0.49 3.65
CA ALA A 48 0.35 -0.77 3.40
C ALA A 48 1.03 -1.94 4.12
N ARG A 49 2.36 -2.08 4.00
CA ARG A 49 3.12 -3.11 4.74
C ARG A 49 2.94 -3.00 6.24
N GLU A 50 3.03 -1.80 6.80
CA GLU A 50 2.86 -1.59 8.24
C GLU A 50 1.46 -1.99 8.71
N HIS A 51 0.43 -1.69 7.92
CA HIS A 51 -0.95 -2.08 8.21
C HIS A 51 -1.10 -3.60 8.32
N PHE A 52 -0.61 -4.36 7.34
CA PHE A 52 -0.70 -5.83 7.37
C PHE A 52 0.24 -6.46 8.38
N LYS A 53 1.46 -5.92 8.57
CA LYS A 53 2.41 -6.39 9.59
C LYS A 53 1.84 -6.24 11.00
N LYS A 54 1.11 -5.16 11.27
CA LYS A 54 0.42 -4.96 12.55
C LYS A 54 -0.69 -6.00 12.75
N GLN A 55 -1.45 -6.32 11.71
CA GLN A 55 -2.48 -7.37 11.78
C GLN A 55 -1.91 -8.77 12.01
N GLU A 56 -0.76 -9.12 11.43
CA GLU A 56 -0.07 -10.39 11.73
C GLU A 56 0.45 -10.46 13.17
N GLY A 57 0.89 -9.33 13.74
CA GLY A 57 1.33 -9.24 15.14
C GLY A 57 0.17 -9.34 16.14
N GLU A 58 -1.00 -8.77 15.82
CA GLU A 58 -2.18 -8.84 16.67
C GLU A 58 -2.87 -10.21 16.60
N ASN A 59 -2.86 -10.89 15.45
CA ASN A 59 -3.46 -12.23 15.30
C ASN A 59 -2.65 -13.34 16.02
N LYS A 60 -1.41 -13.06 16.44
CA LYS A 60 -0.64 -13.95 17.34
C LYS A 60 -0.95 -13.73 18.82
N LYS A 61 -1.57 -12.60 19.20
CA LYS A 61 -1.84 -12.26 20.61
C LYS A 61 -3.23 -12.68 21.07
N SER A 62 -4.16 -12.95 20.16
CA SER A 62 -5.52 -13.43 20.44
C SER A 62 -5.66 -14.97 20.47
N LYS A 63 -4.55 -15.71 20.33
CA LYS A 63 -4.51 -17.18 20.40
C LYS A 63 -3.70 -17.73 21.58
N SER A 64 -3.32 -16.88 22.54
CA SER A 64 -2.54 -17.31 23.72
C SER A 64 -3.31 -17.14 25.02
#